data_AF-A0A2A5S8P3-F1
#
_entry.id   AF-A0A2A5S8P3-F1
#
_cell.length_a   1.000
_cell.length_b   1.000
_cell.length_c   1.000
_cell.angle_alpha   90.00
_cell.angle_beta   90.00
_cell.angle_gamma   90.00
#
_symmetry.space_group_name_H-M   'P 1'
#
loop_
_entity.id
_entity.type
_entity.pdbx_description
1 polymer ?
#
loop_
_entity_poly.entity_id
_entity_poly.type
_entity_poly.pdbx_seq_one_letter_code
_entity_poly.pdbx_strand_id
1 'polypeptide(L)'
;MNKKAKQAMKTTLWQPDFESDACGMGFIAQIDGKASHLLVERALTMLTRMNHRGGTGAEPETGDGAGILLALPDEFFRKIAK
;
A
#
# COMPACT_ATOMS: atom_id res chain seq x y z
N MET A 1 -29.27 1.80 5.00
CA MET A 1 -29.08 0.36 4.65
C MET A 1 -30.25 -0.16 3.83
N ASN A 2 -29.96 -0.85 2.71
CA ASN A 2 -30.98 -1.45 1.84
C ASN A 2 -31.56 -2.76 2.43
N LYS A 3 -32.65 -3.28 1.83
CA LYS A 3 -33.32 -4.52 2.29
C LYS A 3 -32.38 -5.74 2.32
N LYS A 4 -31.45 -5.85 1.36
CA LYS A 4 -30.48 -6.96 1.29
C LYS A 4 -29.51 -6.94 2.48
N ALA A 5 -28.95 -5.78 2.81
CA ALA A 5 -28.05 -5.62 3.95
C ALA A 5 -28.73 -5.97 5.28
N LYS A 6 -29.98 -5.53 5.47
CA LYS A 6 -30.77 -5.91 6.66
C LYS A 6 -31.03 -7.41 6.76
N GLN A 7 -31.24 -8.08 5.63
CA GLN A 7 -31.42 -9.54 5.59
C GLN A 7 -30.11 -10.26 5.90
N ALA A 8 -29.00 -9.82 5.29
CA ALA A 8 -27.67 -10.40 5.51
C ALA A 8 -27.26 -10.35 6.99
N MET A 9 -27.49 -9.22 7.69
CA MET A 9 -27.23 -9.11 9.13
C MET A 9 -28.05 -10.07 10.00
N LYS A 10 -29.23 -10.52 9.53
CA LYS A 10 -30.06 -11.47 10.27
C LYS A 10 -29.66 -12.93 10.05
N THR A 11 -29.07 -13.25 8.90
CA THR A 11 -28.85 -14.63 8.47
C THR A 11 -27.38 -15.02 8.33
N THR A 12 -26.45 -14.09 8.59
CA THR A 12 -25.00 -14.33 8.45
C THR A 12 -24.25 -13.71 9.64
N LEU A 13 -22.94 -13.96 9.73
CA LEU A 13 -22.05 -13.30 10.69
C LEU A 13 -21.59 -11.90 10.22
N TRP A 14 -22.01 -11.44 9.03
CA TRP A 14 -21.62 -10.14 8.50
C TRP A 14 -22.26 -9.00 9.32
N GLN A 15 -21.43 -8.08 9.79
CA GLN A 15 -21.81 -6.91 10.56
C GLN A 15 -21.12 -5.66 9.96
N PRO A 16 -21.88 -4.71 9.39
CA PRO A 16 -21.31 -3.56 8.68
C PRO A 16 -20.49 -2.64 9.59
N ASP A 17 -20.74 -2.62 10.89
CA ASP A 17 -19.97 -1.83 11.85
C ASP A 17 -18.53 -2.34 12.01
N PHE A 18 -18.24 -3.57 11.58
CA PHE A 18 -16.90 -4.15 11.54
C PHE A 18 -16.24 -4.09 10.15
N GLU A 19 -16.88 -3.45 9.18
CA GLU A 19 -16.35 -3.33 7.82
C GLU A 19 -15.41 -2.13 7.72
N SER A 20 -14.17 -2.38 7.30
CA SER A 20 -13.14 -1.35 7.15
C SER A 20 -12.28 -1.62 5.92
N ASP A 21 -12.01 -0.58 5.13
CA ASP A 21 -11.09 -0.67 4.00
C ASP A 21 -9.66 -0.98 4.48
N ALA A 22 -9.18 -2.17 4.11
CA ALA A 22 -7.83 -2.64 4.40
C ALA A 22 -6.94 -2.46 3.16
N CYS A 23 -6.26 -1.30 3.04
CA CYS A 23 -5.05 -1.09 2.20
C CYS A 23 -4.66 0.40 2.18
N GLY A 24 -3.36 0.70 2.31
CA GLY A 24 -2.80 2.06 2.24
C GLY A 24 -2.12 2.39 0.92
N MET A 25 -2.38 3.59 0.41
CA MET A 25 -1.70 4.15 -0.76
C MET A 25 -1.31 5.60 -0.50
N GLY A 26 -0.25 6.05 -1.17
CA GLY A 26 0.20 7.44 -1.11
C GLY A 26 1.16 7.74 -2.25
N PHE A 27 1.45 9.02 -2.44
CA PHE A 27 2.41 9.48 -3.44
C PHE A 27 3.22 10.64 -2.88
N ILE A 28 4.39 10.85 -3.46
CA ILE A 28 5.30 11.94 -3.15
C ILE A 28 5.93 12.40 -4.47
N ALA A 29 6.19 13.70 -4.58
CA ALA A 29 6.76 14.29 -5.78
C ALA A 29 7.71 15.43 -5.40
N GLN A 30 8.74 15.64 -6.23
CA GLN A 30 9.56 16.84 -6.17
C GLN A 30 8.96 17.91 -7.08
N ILE A 31 8.57 19.04 -6.49
CA ILE A 31 7.93 20.16 -7.21
C ILE A 31 8.91 20.82 -8.19
N ASP A 32 10.21 20.81 -7.86
CA ASP A 32 11.27 21.34 -8.72
C ASP A 32 11.69 20.38 -9.85
N GLY A 33 11.10 19.18 -9.92
CA GLY A 33 11.35 18.19 -10.96
C GLY A 33 12.74 17.54 -10.93
N LYS A 34 13.58 17.85 -9.93
CA LYS A 34 14.90 17.24 -9.80
C LYS A 34 14.75 15.84 -9.24
N ALA A 35 15.38 14.86 -9.89
CA ALA A 35 15.39 13.48 -9.40
C ALA A 35 16.29 13.37 -8.16
N SER A 36 15.84 12.64 -7.13
CA SER A 36 16.62 12.37 -5.92
C SER A 36 16.25 11.03 -5.31
N HIS A 37 17.27 10.31 -4.81
CA HIS A 37 17.07 9.07 -4.04
C HIS A 37 16.24 9.31 -2.76
N LEU A 38 16.17 10.54 -2.27
CA LEU A 38 15.31 10.93 -1.15
C LEU A 38 13.85 10.52 -1.37
N LEU A 39 13.33 10.57 -2.60
CA LEU A 39 11.97 10.13 -2.87
C LEU A 39 11.79 8.63 -2.58
N VAL A 40 12.79 7.79 -2.89
CA VAL A 40 12.73 6.35 -2.59
C VAL A 40 12.70 6.11 -1.08
N GLU A 41 13.59 6.76 -0.33
CA GLU A 41 13.63 6.65 1.15
C GLU A 41 12.32 7.07 1.81
N ARG A 42 11.71 8.16 1.32
CA ARG A 42 10.44 8.66 1.83
C ARG A 42 9.28 7.74 1.47
N ALA A 43 9.27 7.15 0.27
CA ALA A 43 8.28 6.15 -0.13
C ALA A 43 8.36 4.90 0.75
N LEU A 44 9.57 4.40 1.05
CA LEU A 44 9.77 3.27 1.95
C LEU A 44 9.29 3.58 3.38
N THR A 45 9.62 4.78 3.90
CA THR A 45 9.12 5.23 5.22
C THR A 45 7.59 5.26 5.25
N MET A 46 6.96 5.74 4.18
CA MET A 46 5.51 5.77 4.04
C MET A 46 4.92 4.36 4.07
N LEU A 47 5.47 3.42 3.31
CA LEU A 47 5.04 2.01 3.32
C LEU A 47 5.16 1.37 4.71
N THR A 48 6.29 1.55 5.40
CA THR A 48 6.47 1.02 6.76
C THR A 48 5.41 1.55 7.73
N ARG A 49 5.05 2.84 7.61
CA ARG A 49 3.99 3.43 8.45
C ARG A 49 2.60 2.89 8.13
N MET A 50 2.38 2.32 6.95
CA MET A 50 1.11 1.70 6.54
C MET A 50 1.01 0.21 6.87
N ASN A 51 2.03 -0.39 7.51
CA ASN A 51 2.06 -1.83 7.81
C ASN A 51 0.84 -2.32 8.62
N HIS A 52 0.32 -1.48 9.53
CA HIS A 52 -0.88 -1.78 10.31
C HIS A 52 -2.17 -1.92 9.47
N ARG A 53 -2.13 -1.61 8.17
CA ARG A 53 -3.23 -1.76 7.21
C ARG A 53 -2.97 -2.82 6.14
N GLY A 54 -1.81 -3.49 6.20
CA GLY A 54 -1.46 -4.56 5.27
C GLY A 54 -2.03 -5.89 5.72
N GLY A 55 -2.34 -6.75 4.76
CA GLY A 55 -2.62 -8.16 5.04
C GLY A 55 -1.33 -8.87 5.47
N THR A 56 -1.42 -9.63 6.56
CA THR A 56 -0.32 -10.43 7.10
C THR A 56 -0.54 -11.91 6.80
N GLY A 57 0.54 -12.63 6.51
CA GLY A 57 0.48 -14.08 6.30
C GLY A 57 0.45 -14.87 7.62
N ALA A 58 0.72 -16.18 7.52
CA ALA A 58 0.77 -17.08 8.68
C ALA A 58 2.02 -16.87 9.55
N GLU A 59 3.08 -16.31 8.96
CA GLU A 59 4.36 -16.03 9.61
C GLU A 59 4.55 -14.51 9.81
N PRO A 60 5.29 -14.09 10.86
CA PRO A 60 5.52 -12.66 11.11
C PRO A 60 6.19 -11.89 9.97
N GLU A 61 6.97 -12.59 9.13
CA GLU A 61 7.75 -12.00 8.04
C GLU A 61 7.02 -12.04 6.69
N THR A 62 5.77 -12.56 6.64
CA THR A 62 5.00 -12.69 5.40
C THR A 62 3.84 -11.72 5.35
N GLY A 63 3.53 -11.22 4.15
CA GLY A 63 2.41 -10.32 3.92
C GLY A 63 1.93 -10.39 2.47
N ASP A 64 0.73 -9.88 2.22
CA ASP A 64 0.08 -10.00 0.90
C ASP A 64 0.82 -9.24 -0.21
N GLY A 65 1.44 -8.12 0.14
CA GLY A 65 2.30 -7.37 -0.77
C GLY A 65 2.42 -5.87 -0.45
N ALA A 66 3.56 -5.29 -0.83
CA ALA A 66 3.81 -3.86 -0.84
C ALA A 66 4.72 -3.51 -2.02
N GLY A 67 4.62 -2.29 -2.54
CA GLY A 67 5.42 -1.87 -3.69
C GLY A 67 5.46 -0.37 -3.89
N ILE A 68 6.43 0.07 -4.69
CA ILE A 68 6.58 1.46 -5.14
C ILE A 68 6.61 1.48 -6.66
N LEU A 69 5.95 2.49 -7.24
CA LEU A 69 6.12 2.86 -8.64
C LEU A 69 7.00 4.11 -8.69
N LEU A 70 8.06 4.08 -9.48
CA LEU A 70 8.96 5.21 -9.68
C LEU A 70 9.32 5.40 -11.16
N ALA A 71 9.83 6.58 -11.51
CA ALA A 71 10.45 6.82 -12.80
C ALA A 71 11.66 5.90 -13.01
N LEU A 72 11.98 5.56 -14.27
CA LEU A 72 13.12 4.70 -14.59
C LEU A 72 14.43 5.33 -14.08
N PRO A 73 15.18 4.67 -13.17
CA PRO A 73 16.48 5.16 -12.72
C PRO A 73 17.55 4.90 -13.80
N ASP A 74 17.51 5.70 -14.87
CA ASP A 74 18.35 5.54 -16.08
C ASP A 74 19.86 5.48 -15.76
N GLU A 75 20.36 6.37 -14.90
CA GLU A 75 21.77 6.39 -14.51
C GLU A 75 22.21 5.07 -13.85
N PHE A 76 21.39 4.52 -12.96
CA PHE A 76 21.66 3.24 -12.31
C PHE A 76 21.70 2.10 -13.33
N PHE A 77 20.67 2.00 -14.19
CA PHE A 77 20.61 0.92 -15.18
C PHE A 77 21.76 0.99 -16.20
N ARG A 78 22.12 2.19 -16.68
CA ARG A 78 23.28 2.37 -17.58
C ARG A 78 24.61 2.00 -16.93
N LYS A 79 24.75 2.22 -15.62
CA LYS A 79 25.96 1.84 -14.88
C LYS A 79 26.09 0.33 -14.75
N ILE A 80 24.98 -0.39 -14.51
CA ILE A 80 24.96 -1.85 -14.30
C ILE A 80 25.00 -2.64 -15.62
N ALA A 81 24.47 -2.09 -16.71
CA ALA A 81 24.44 -2.77 -18.01
C ALA A 81 25.79 -2.77 -18.79
N LYS A 82 26.85 -2.21 -18.21
CA LYS A 82 28.22 -2.25 -18.77
C LYS A 82 28.94 -3.49 -18.30
#